data_AF-A0A9D1RMZ4-F1
#
_entry.id   AF-A0A9D1RMZ4-F1
#
_cell.length_a   1.000
_cell.length_b   1.000
_cell.length_c   1.000
_cell.angle_alpha   90.00
_cell.angle_beta   90.00
_cell.angle_gamma   90.00
#
_symmetry.space_group_name_H-M   'P 1'
#
loop_
_entity.id
_entity.type
_entity.pdbx_description
1 polymer ?
#
loop_
_entity_poly.entity_id
_entity_poly.type
_entity_poly.pdbx_seq_one_letter_code
_entity_poly.pdbx_strand_id
1 'polypeptide(L)'
;MKFLLDENLSPQLASSIPGAQHLRDVLTTGIGDQDIIDFAATHGMTIIAADTDFGTLLAASGRARPSVVLVRELLPLPVADQGDMIATTFHECQRHWNTERSSS
;
A
#
# COMPACT_ATOMS: atom_id res chain seq x y z
N MET A 1 4.71 9.38 -2.64
CA MET A 1 3.56 8.89 -1.84
C MET A 1 4.12 8.08 -0.67
N LYS A 2 3.33 7.79 0.37
CA LYS A 2 3.76 6.93 1.49
C LYS A 2 2.98 5.62 1.42
N PHE A 3 3.65 4.50 1.61
CA PHE A 3 3.04 3.17 1.52
C PHE A 3 3.25 2.37 2.80
N LEU A 4 2.22 1.64 3.22
CA LEU A 4 2.30 0.67 4.29
C LEU A 4 2.14 -0.72 3.67
N LEU A 5 3.18 -1.55 3.75
CA LEU A 5 3.12 -2.91 3.27
C LEU A 5 2.54 -3.80 4.35
N ASP A 6 1.51 -4.55 3.96
CA ASP A 6 0.86 -5.57 4.77
C ASP A 6 1.83 -6.67 5.24
N GLU A 7 1.46 -7.38 6.32
CA GLU A 7 2.30 -8.43 6.92
C GLU A 7 2.59 -9.59 5.96
N ASN A 8 1.65 -9.91 5.06
CA ASN A 8 1.79 -10.98 4.09
C ASN A 8 2.79 -10.67 2.97
N LEU A 9 3.32 -9.45 2.91
CA LEU A 9 4.33 -9.05 1.95
C LEU A 9 5.74 -9.24 2.51
N SER A 10 6.72 -9.45 1.62
CA SER A 10 8.12 -9.52 2.05
C SER A 10 8.59 -8.13 2.55
N PRO A 11 9.26 -8.02 3.72
CA PRO A 11 9.86 -6.77 4.18
C PRO A 11 10.87 -6.18 3.21
N GLN A 12 11.51 -7.04 2.42
CA GLN A 12 12.46 -6.63 1.40
C GLN A 12 11.82 -5.76 0.30
N LEU A 13 10.49 -5.78 0.15
CA LEU A 13 9.80 -4.87 -0.76
C LEU A 13 9.85 -3.41 -0.31
N ALA A 14 9.96 -3.15 1.00
CA ALA A 14 10.00 -1.79 1.50
C ALA A 14 11.25 -1.03 1.03
N SER A 15 12.34 -1.74 0.73
CA SER A 15 13.57 -1.13 0.23
C SER A 15 13.54 -0.83 -1.27
N SER A 16 12.71 -1.53 -2.06
CA SER A 16 12.58 -1.33 -3.50
C SER A 16 11.50 -0.31 -3.88
N ILE A 17 10.57 0.00 -2.97
CA ILE A 17 9.47 0.94 -3.22
C ILE A 17 9.74 2.26 -2.46
N PRO A 18 10.00 3.38 -3.15
CA PRO A 18 10.26 4.66 -2.50
C PRO A 18 9.11 5.11 -1.58
N GLY A 19 9.42 5.35 -0.31
CA GLY A 19 8.44 5.80 0.69
C GLY A 19 7.56 4.68 1.27
N ALA A 20 7.88 3.42 0.99
CA ALA A 20 7.24 2.28 1.64
C ALA A 20 7.85 1.98 3.01
N GLN A 21 7.00 1.53 3.94
CA GLN A 21 7.38 0.95 5.22
C GLN A 21 6.63 -0.37 5.37
N HIS A 22 7.29 -1.39 5.88
CA HIS A 22 6.60 -2.65 6.19
C HIS A 22 5.94 -2.54 7.57
N LEU A 23 4.73 -3.09 7.72
CA LEU A 23 3.94 -3.07 8.95
C LEU A 23 4.78 -3.39 10.21
N ARG A 24 5.50 -4.50 10.18
CA ARG A 24 6.41 -4.96 11.25
C ARG A 24 7.45 -3.94 11.74
N ASP A 25 7.81 -2.96 10.92
CA ASP A 25 8.83 -1.97 11.26
C ASP A 25 8.22 -0.75 11.96
N VAL A 26 6.89 -0.56 11.85
CA VAL A 26 6.18 0.63 12.33
C VAL A 26 5.09 0.34 13.36
N LEU A 27 4.62 -0.90 13.42
CA LEU A 27 3.58 -1.37 14.33
C LEU A 27 4.04 -2.64 15.05
N THR A 28 3.57 -2.80 16.29
CA THR A 28 3.83 -3.99 17.10
C THR A 28 3.19 -5.23 16.45
N THR A 29 3.74 -6.42 16.68
CA THR A 29 3.11 -7.67 16.23
C THR A 29 1.74 -7.87 16.89
N GLY A 30 0.75 -8.38 16.14
CA GLY A 30 -0.58 -8.71 16.68
C GLY A 30 -1.55 -7.53 16.79
N ILE A 31 -1.25 -6.40 16.12
CA ILE A 31 -2.17 -5.28 15.94
C ILE A 31 -3.32 -5.72 15.01
N GLY A 32 -4.56 -5.31 15.29
CA GLY A 32 -5.71 -5.68 14.46
C GLY A 32 -5.84 -4.81 13.21
N ASP A 33 -6.55 -5.30 12.18
CA ASP A 33 -6.70 -4.60 10.89
C ASP A 33 -7.24 -3.17 11.01
N GLN A 34 -8.12 -2.94 11.99
CA GLN A 34 -8.68 -1.61 12.25
C GLN A 34 -7.62 -0.60 12.69
N ASP A 35 -6.70 -1.02 13.56
CA ASP A 35 -5.59 -0.18 14.02
C ASP A 35 -4.59 0.08 12.88
N ILE A 36 -4.40 -0.88 11.98
CA ILE A 36 -3.58 -0.73 10.77
C ILE A 36 -4.20 0.32 9.83
N ILE A 37 -5.52 0.24 9.60
CA ILE A 37 -6.29 1.23 8.85
C ILE A 37 -6.15 2.61 9.49
N ASP A 38 -6.30 2.72 10.81
CA ASP A 38 -6.19 3.98 11.55
C ASP A 38 -4.79 4.58 11.48
N PHE A 39 -3.76 3.75 11.62
CA PHE A 39 -2.38 4.17 11.46
C PHE A 39 -2.13 4.71 10.05
N ALA A 40 -2.51 3.97 9.02
CA ALA A 40 -2.33 4.39 7.63
C ALA A 40 -3.12 5.66 7.29
N ALA A 41 -4.37 5.79 7.77
CA ALA A 41 -5.17 6.99 7.59
C ALA A 41 -4.51 8.21 8.24
N THR A 42 -4.07 8.08 9.50
CA THR A 42 -3.44 9.15 10.29
C THR A 42 -2.16 9.66 9.63
N HIS A 43 -1.37 8.76 9.04
CA HIS A 43 -0.09 9.10 8.41
C HIS A 43 -0.20 9.42 6.91
N GLY A 44 -1.41 9.40 6.35
CA GLY A 44 -1.66 9.66 4.93
C GLY A 44 -1.02 8.62 4.01
N MET A 45 -1.02 7.36 4.43
CA MET A 45 -0.41 6.23 3.72
C MET A 45 -1.45 5.49 2.87
N THR A 46 -0.97 4.83 1.82
CA THR A 46 -1.73 3.82 1.06
C THR A 46 -1.30 2.44 1.51
N ILE A 47 -2.25 1.56 1.82
CA ILE A 47 -1.95 0.17 2.19
C ILE A 47 -1.74 -0.64 0.91
N ILE A 48 -0.66 -1.42 0.84
CA ILE A 48 -0.45 -2.43 -0.20
C ILE A 48 -0.60 -3.81 0.46
N ALA A 49 -1.58 -4.59 -0.01
CA ALA A 49 -1.94 -5.87 0.59
C ALA A 49 -2.12 -6.97 -0.47
N ALA A 50 -1.94 -8.23 -0.08
CA ALA A 50 -2.04 -9.36 -1.00
C ALA A 50 -3.29 -10.23 -0.79
N ASP A 51 -3.74 -10.33 0.47
CA ASP A 51 -4.79 -11.26 0.90
C ASP A 51 -5.93 -10.51 1.60
N THR A 52 -5.60 -9.49 2.38
CA THR A 52 -6.42 -8.92 3.44
C THR A 52 -7.72 -8.26 2.98
N ASP A 53 -8.73 -8.35 3.84
CA ASP A 53 -10.06 -7.79 3.70
C ASP A 53 -10.13 -6.27 3.99
N PHE A 54 -9.00 -5.55 3.95
CA PHE A 54 -8.96 -4.09 4.17
C PHE A 54 -9.97 -3.32 3.32
N GLY A 55 -10.20 -3.75 2.07
CA GLY A 55 -11.24 -3.16 1.21
C GLY A 55 -12.65 -3.36 1.77
N THR A 56 -12.94 -4.55 2.30
CA THR A 56 -14.20 -4.87 2.97
C THR A 56 -14.38 -4.06 4.25
N LEU A 57 -13.33 -3.96 5.08
CA LEU A 57 -13.35 -3.19 6.33
C LEU A 57 -13.53 -1.69 6.07
N LEU A 58 -12.90 -1.14 5.03
CA LEU A 58 -13.10 0.26 4.62
C LEU A 58 -14.52 0.52 4.14
N ALA A 59 -15.07 -0.37 3.32
CA ALA A 59 -16.44 -0.26 2.86
C ALA A 59 -17.44 -0.33 4.02
N ALA A 60 -17.24 -1.28 4.94
CA ALA A 60 -18.08 -1.44 6.12
C ALA A 60 -18.00 -0.24 7.08
N SER A 61 -16.84 0.39 7.21
CA SER A 61 -16.65 1.57 8.06
C SER A 61 -17.08 2.90 7.41
N GLY A 62 -17.42 2.90 6.11
CA GLY A 62 -17.82 4.10 5.38
C GLY A 62 -16.69 5.14 5.20
N ARG A 63 -15.42 4.72 5.36
CA ARG A 63 -14.26 5.62 5.33
C ARG A 63 -13.72 5.73 3.91
N ALA A 64 -13.38 6.96 3.50
CA ALA A 64 -12.72 7.22 2.23
C ALA A 64 -11.19 7.00 2.27
N ARG A 65 -10.61 6.72 3.45
CA ARG A 65 -9.17 6.58 3.67
C ARG A 65 -8.83 5.52 4.72
N PRO A 66 -7.63 4.91 4.63
CA PRO A 66 -6.62 5.07 3.58
C PRO A 66 -7.07 4.49 2.23
N SER A 67 -6.31 4.76 1.17
CA SER A 67 -6.43 3.97 -0.06
C SER A 67 -5.79 2.60 0.14
N VAL A 68 -6.33 1.59 -0.53
CA VAL A 68 -5.81 0.21 -0.50
C VAL A 68 -5.54 -0.23 -1.93
N VAL A 69 -4.37 -0.86 -2.15
CA VAL A 69 -4.01 -1.48 -3.41
C VAL A 69 -3.76 -2.97 -3.18
N LEU A 70 -4.48 -3.79 -3.93
CA LEU A 70 -4.36 -5.24 -3.88
C LEU A 70 -3.37 -5.72 -4.94
N VAL A 71 -2.33 -6.44 -4.51
CA VAL A 71 -1.24 -6.95 -5.36
C VAL A 71 -1.18 -8.47 -5.42
N ARG A 72 -2.33 -9.13 -5.22
CA ARG A 72 -2.45 -10.60 -5.17
C ARG A 72 -1.81 -11.30 -6.37
N GLU A 73 -2.00 -10.74 -7.56
CA GLU A 73 -1.47 -11.31 -8.81
C GLU A 73 0.07 -11.21 -8.91
N LEU A 74 0.72 -10.43 -8.05
CA LEU A 74 2.17 -10.26 -8.05
C LEU A 74 2.87 -11.29 -7.15
N LEU A 75 2.16 -11.94 -6.22
CA LEU A 75 2.74 -12.91 -5.29
C LEU A 75 3.52 -14.07 -5.93
N PRO A 76 3.14 -14.59 -7.12
CA PRO A 76 3.91 -15.64 -7.78
C PRO A 76 5.28 -15.19 -8.32
N LEU A 77 5.50 -13.87 -8.44
CA LEU A 77 6.74 -13.32 -8.98
C LEU A 77 7.84 -13.25 -7.90
N PRO A 78 9.12 -13.25 -8.31
CA PRO A 78 10.22 -12.89 -7.42
C PRO A 78 10.00 -11.54 -6.74
N VAL A 79 10.46 -11.41 -5.49
CA VAL A 79 10.31 -10.17 -4.68
C VAL A 79 10.87 -8.93 -5.38
N ALA A 80 11.98 -9.07 -6.11
CA ALA A 80 12.54 -7.97 -6.89
C ALA A 80 11.55 -7.48 -7.97
N ASP A 81 11.00 -8.40 -8.76
CA ASP A 81 10.05 -8.11 -9.84
C ASP A 81 8.74 -7.52 -9.31
N GLN A 82 8.28 -7.97 -8.13
CA GLN A 82 7.14 -7.38 -7.44
C GLN A 82 7.38 -5.89 -7.13
N GLY A 83 8.53 -5.57 -6.54
CA GLY A 83 8.91 -4.19 -6.19
C GLY A 83 8.99 -3.29 -7.42
N ASP A 84 9.65 -3.76 -8.47
CA ASP A 84 9.82 -3.02 -9.72
C ASP A 84 8.47 -2.71 -10.38
N MET A 85 7.56 -3.69 -10.44
CA MET A 85 6.27 -3.51 -11.07
C MET A 85 5.36 -2.58 -10.26
N ILE A 86 5.38 -2.69 -8.93
CA ILE A 86 4.65 -1.79 -8.03
C ILE A 86 5.17 -0.35 -8.20
N ALA A 87 6.47 -0.14 -8.09
CA ALA A 87 7.08 1.19 -8.18
C ALA A 87 6.84 1.85 -9.56
N THR A 88 6.96 1.08 -10.63
CA THR A 88 6.72 1.55 -12.01
C THR A 88 5.28 1.99 -12.20
N THR A 89 4.32 1.13 -11.84
CA THR A 89 2.88 1.42 -11.99
C THR A 89 2.50 2.69 -11.25
N PHE A 90 2.94 2.86 -10.00
CA PHE A 90 2.63 4.07 -9.23
C PHE A 90 3.28 5.33 -9.80
N HIS A 91 4.52 5.22 -10.29
CA HIS A 91 5.19 6.34 -10.94
C HIS A 91 4.43 6.81 -12.18
N GLU A 92 3.95 5.88 -12.99
CA GLU A 92 3.16 6.19 -14.19
C GLU A 92 1.80 6.81 -13.84
N CYS A 93 1.06 6.23 -12.89
CA CYS A 93 -0.20 6.79 -12.43
C CYS A 93 -0.02 8.22 -11.88
N GLN A 94 1.02 8.45 -11.09
CA GLN A 94 1.29 9.78 -10.53
C GLN A 94 1.65 10.79 -11.62
N ARG A 95 2.47 10.38 -12.60
CA ARG A 95 2.83 11.22 -13.75
C ARG A 95 1.60 11.60 -14.58
N HIS A 96 0.72 10.63 -14.86
CA HIS A 96 -0.50 10.86 -15.64
C HIS A 96 -1.44 11.84 -14.91
N TRP A 97 -1.73 11.57 -13.63
CA TRP A 97 -2.61 12.42 -12.81
C TRP A 97 -2.12 13.87 -12.68
N ASN A 98 -0.80 14.07 -12.55
CA ASN A 98 -0.22 15.40 -12.49
C ASN A 98 -0.31 16.15 -13.82
N THR A 99 -0.23 15.44 -14.95
CA THR A 99 -0.31 16.04 -16.29
C THR A 99 -1.74 16.51 -16.58
N GLU A 100 -2.75 15.72 -16.20
CA GLU A 100 -4.17 16.07 -16.39
C GLU A 100 -4.59 17.28 -15.54
N ARG A 101 -4.11 17.37 -14.29
CA ARG A 101 -4.43 18.49 -13.38
C ARG A 101 -3.65 19.77 -13.67
N SER A 102 -2.52 19.69 -14.37
CA SER A 102 -1.77 20.87 -14.81
C SER A 102 -2.36 21.50 -16.08
N SER A 103 -3.32 20.82 -16.72
CA SER A 103 -3.97 21.23 -17.97
C SER A 103 -5.40 21.77 -17.75
N SER A 104 -5.82 21.95 -16.50
CA SER A 104 -7.13 22.51 -16.06
C SER A 104 -6.91 23.72 -15.17
#